data_AF-A0A524EEA5-F1
#
_entry.id   AF-A0A524EEA5-F1
#
_cell.length_a   1.000
_cell.length_b   1.000
_cell.length_c   1.000
_cell.angle_alpha   90.00
_cell.angle_beta   90.00
_cell.angle_gamma   90.00
#
_symmetry.space_group_name_H-M   'P 1'
#
loop_
_entity.id
_entity.type
_entity.pdbx_description
1 polymer ?
#
loop_
_entity_poly.entity_id
_entity_poly.type
_entity_poly.pdbx_seq_one_letter_code
_entity_poly.pdbx_strand_id
1 'polypeptide(L)'
;MSSPSEDNVVSLDEPVDIGSLLRGTGTFTFVVEIVSAIMMFGSGVAYSVSRSGFIETLDIDLAILLLMLGSMITLFIFLGAIGFFIRFSRRINRAIVGQGIEDVDLNRPRVKTVVSIYGLAVGLILIMGMYSFWLLWKHVLAVPASTSLSVFGFSLGLGAFVVAFLIQIVVFALGRTATRIVKAVLTGEE
;
A
#
# COMPACT_ATOMS: atom_id res chain seq x y z
N MET A 1 -5.35 -39.27 -41.85
CA MET A 1 -5.33 -39.65 -40.43
C MET A 1 -4.55 -38.58 -39.69
N SER A 2 -5.27 -37.64 -39.08
CA SER A 2 -4.72 -36.57 -38.25
C SER A 2 -4.43 -37.12 -36.86
N SER A 3 -3.18 -36.98 -36.41
CA SER A 3 -2.78 -37.24 -35.04
C SER A 3 -3.61 -36.38 -34.08
N PRO A 4 -4.04 -36.91 -32.91
CA PRO A 4 -4.82 -36.14 -31.96
C PRO A 4 -3.98 -35.04 -31.34
N SER A 5 -4.63 -33.90 -31.13
CA SER A 5 -4.16 -32.72 -30.41
C SER A 5 -3.73 -33.10 -28.99
N GLU A 6 -2.46 -32.83 -28.67
CA GLU A 6 -1.96 -32.84 -27.30
C GLU A 6 -2.82 -31.92 -26.43
N ASP A 7 -3.40 -32.53 -25.40
CA ASP A 7 -4.04 -31.85 -24.29
C ASP A 7 -3.11 -30.75 -23.77
N ASN A 8 -3.61 -29.51 -23.78
CA ASN A 8 -3.10 -28.43 -22.95
C ASN A 8 -3.36 -28.78 -21.48
N VAL A 9 -2.55 -29.69 -20.95
CA VAL A 9 -2.42 -29.89 -19.51
C VAL A 9 -1.68 -28.66 -19.01
N VAL A 10 -2.43 -27.69 -18.49
CA VAL A 10 -1.88 -26.60 -17.67
C VAL A 10 -1.16 -27.27 -16.52
N SER A 11 0.16 -27.44 -16.66
CA SER A 11 1.03 -28.00 -15.66
C SER A 11 1.07 -27.02 -14.50
N LEU A 12 0.47 -27.40 -13.37
CA LEU A 12 0.52 -26.67 -12.10
C LEU A 12 1.92 -26.71 -11.44
N ASP A 13 2.93 -27.19 -12.16
CA ASP A 13 4.34 -27.27 -11.75
C ASP A 13 5.16 -26.04 -12.15
N GLU A 14 4.54 -25.03 -12.76
CA GLU A 14 5.24 -23.78 -13.04
C GLU A 14 5.51 -23.05 -11.70
N PRO A 15 6.79 -22.82 -11.34
CA PRO A 15 7.13 -22.23 -10.06
C PRO A 15 6.51 -20.83 -9.97
N VAL A 16 5.53 -20.67 -9.10
CA VAL A 16 4.89 -19.37 -8.84
C VAL A 16 5.95 -18.46 -8.23
N ASP A 17 6.37 -17.43 -8.98
CA ASP A 17 7.29 -16.41 -8.50
C ASP A 17 6.58 -15.51 -7.47
N ILE A 18 6.56 -16.01 -6.22
CA ILE A 18 6.05 -15.30 -5.05
C ILE A 18 6.85 -14.00 -4.83
N GLY A 19 8.11 -13.96 -5.26
CA GLY A 19 9.00 -12.81 -5.12
C GLY A 19 8.55 -11.61 -5.95
N SER A 20 8.20 -11.82 -7.22
CA SER A 20 7.67 -10.72 -8.06
C SER A 20 6.28 -10.27 -7.64
N LEU A 21 5.40 -11.20 -7.21
CA LEU A 21 4.07 -10.88 -6.68
C LEU A 21 4.12 -10.03 -5.39
N LEU A 22 5.02 -10.38 -4.46
CA LEU A 22 5.22 -9.60 -3.23
C LEU A 22 5.83 -8.22 -3.52
N ARG A 23 6.78 -8.13 -4.46
CA ARG A 23 7.35 -6.85 -4.91
C ARG A 23 6.30 -5.95 -5.57
N GLY A 24 5.46 -6.52 -6.44
CA GLY A 24 4.37 -5.81 -7.09
C GLY A 24 3.35 -5.28 -6.08
N THR A 25 2.94 -6.13 -5.14
CA THR A 25 1.98 -5.77 -4.08
C THR A 25 2.52 -4.68 -3.16
N GLY A 26 3.79 -4.78 -2.74
CA GLY A 26 4.44 -3.75 -1.93
C GLY A 26 4.57 -2.41 -2.65
N THR A 27 4.83 -2.42 -3.96
CA THR A 27 4.92 -1.19 -4.77
C THR A 27 3.55 -0.52 -4.91
N PHE A 28 2.51 -1.30 -5.23
CA PHE A 28 1.16 -0.78 -5.40
C PHE A 28 0.61 -0.15 -4.11
N THR A 29 0.73 -0.86 -2.99
CA THR A 29 0.27 -0.38 -1.68
C THR A 29 0.99 0.89 -1.25
N PHE A 30 2.27 1.01 -1.56
CA PHE A 30 3.04 2.24 -1.33
C PHE A 30 2.60 3.43 -2.20
N VAL A 31 2.21 3.19 -3.46
CA VAL A 31 1.57 4.26 -4.27
C VAL A 31 0.26 4.70 -3.63
N VAL A 32 -0.59 3.76 -3.22
CA VAL A 32 -1.87 4.07 -2.55
C VAL A 32 -1.62 4.89 -1.30
N GLU A 33 -0.61 4.56 -0.50
CA GLU A 33 -0.26 5.30 0.71
C GLU A 33 0.16 6.75 0.42
N ILE A 34 1.03 6.97 -0.59
CA ILE A 34 1.44 8.33 -0.99
C ILE A 34 0.26 9.15 -1.47
N VAL A 35 -0.56 8.58 -2.36
CA VAL A 35 -1.74 9.28 -2.91
C VAL A 35 -2.71 9.64 -1.78
N SER A 36 -2.92 8.71 -0.84
CA SER A 36 -3.76 8.91 0.33
C SER A 36 -3.22 10.02 1.24
N ALA A 37 -1.91 10.04 1.48
CA ALA A 37 -1.27 11.08 2.29
C ALA A 37 -1.38 12.47 1.64
N ILE A 38 -1.17 12.58 0.32
CA ILE A 38 -1.39 13.83 -0.43
C ILE A 38 -2.84 14.27 -0.32
N MET A 39 -3.79 13.34 -0.48
CA MET A 39 -5.22 13.63 -0.36
C MET A 39 -5.58 14.12 1.04
N MET A 40 -5.06 13.51 2.10
CA MET A 40 -5.25 13.97 3.47
C MET A 40 -4.68 15.36 3.69
N PHE A 41 -3.47 15.62 3.19
CA PHE A 41 -2.80 16.91 3.36
C PHE A 41 -3.55 18.03 2.62
N GLY A 42 -3.91 17.79 1.36
CA GLY A 42 -4.71 18.74 0.57
C GLY A 42 -6.08 18.99 1.20
N SER A 43 -6.72 17.95 1.72
CA SER A 43 -8.00 18.07 2.43
C SER A 43 -7.87 18.88 3.72
N GLY A 44 -6.80 18.69 4.48
CA GLY A 44 -6.53 19.47 5.71
C GLY A 44 -6.26 20.95 5.43
N VAL A 45 -5.50 21.25 4.36
CA VAL A 45 -5.28 22.62 3.90
C VAL A 45 -6.60 23.26 3.45
N ALA A 46 -7.38 22.57 2.61
CA ALA A 46 -8.68 23.05 2.14
C ALA A 46 -9.64 23.34 3.30
N TYR A 47 -9.69 22.46 4.31
CA TYR A 47 -10.49 22.67 5.51
C TYR A 47 -10.07 23.93 6.28
N SER A 48 -8.76 24.12 6.47
CA SER A 48 -8.21 25.26 7.19
C SER A 48 -8.50 26.58 6.48
N VAL A 49 -8.34 26.59 5.16
CA VAL A 49 -8.62 27.75 4.31
C VAL A 49 -10.10 28.08 4.31
N SER A 50 -10.98 27.09 4.11
CA SER A 50 -12.44 27.28 4.12
C SER A 50 -12.96 27.85 5.44
N ARG A 51 -12.40 27.41 6.58
CA ARG A 51 -12.86 27.87 7.89
C ARG A 51 -12.32 29.23 8.31
N SER A 52 -11.17 29.62 7.78
CA SER A 52 -10.51 30.89 8.09
C SER A 52 -11.18 32.11 7.44
N GLY A 53 -12.08 31.92 6.46
CA GLY A 53 -12.69 33.02 5.70
C GLY A 53 -11.70 33.86 4.89
N PHE A 54 -10.43 33.44 4.85
CA PHE A 54 -9.32 34.24 4.34
C PHE A 54 -9.56 34.64 2.88
N ILE A 55 -10.00 33.69 2.05
CA ILE A 55 -10.24 33.92 0.61
C ILE A 55 -11.34 34.96 0.34
N GLU A 56 -12.38 35.06 1.18
CA GLU A 56 -13.52 35.96 0.94
C GLU A 56 -13.19 37.43 1.21
N THR A 57 -12.17 37.67 2.05
CA THR A 57 -11.68 39.03 2.37
C THR A 57 -10.55 39.49 1.45
N LEU A 58 -10.06 38.61 0.58
CA LEU A 58 -8.94 38.89 -0.29
C LEU A 58 -9.39 39.59 -1.58
N ASP A 59 -8.58 40.55 -2.01
CA ASP A 59 -8.70 41.16 -3.33
C ASP A 59 -8.46 40.12 -4.45
N ILE A 60 -9.11 40.30 -5.60
CA ILE A 60 -9.07 39.36 -6.74
C ILE A 60 -7.63 39.12 -7.21
N ASP A 61 -6.81 40.16 -7.24
CA ASP A 61 -5.41 40.05 -7.68
C ASP A 61 -4.57 39.20 -6.73
N LEU A 62 -4.77 39.34 -5.41
CA LEU A 62 -4.09 38.47 -4.45
C LEU A 62 -4.63 37.04 -4.51
N ALA A 63 -5.93 36.85 -4.78
CA ALA A 63 -6.49 35.50 -4.93
C ALA A 63 -5.88 34.77 -6.13
N ILE A 64 -5.68 35.45 -7.25
CA ILE A 64 -4.99 34.91 -8.43
C ILE A 64 -3.52 34.60 -8.10
N LEU A 65 -2.82 35.49 -7.39
CA LEU A 65 -1.44 35.25 -6.94
C LEU A 65 -1.34 34.01 -6.04
N LEU A 66 -2.25 33.87 -5.07
CA LEU A 66 -2.32 32.71 -4.17
C LEU A 66 -2.64 31.42 -4.91
N LEU A 67 -3.52 31.48 -5.91
CA LEU A 67 -3.82 30.34 -6.78
C LEU A 67 -2.59 29.91 -7.59
N MET A 68 -1.89 30.87 -8.21
CA MET A 68 -0.65 30.60 -8.96
C MET A 68 0.42 30.01 -8.05
N LEU A 69 0.66 30.62 -6.88
CA LEU A 69 1.64 30.15 -5.90
C LEU A 69 1.28 28.75 -5.38
N GLY A 70 0.01 28.53 -5.04
CA GLY A 70 -0.49 27.25 -4.56
C GLY A 70 -0.34 26.15 -5.61
N SER A 71 -0.63 26.44 -6.88
CA SER A 71 -0.42 25.49 -7.98
C SER A 71 1.06 25.15 -8.16
N MET A 72 1.96 26.13 -8.03
CA MET A 72 3.40 25.93 -8.12
C MET A 72 3.91 25.06 -6.97
N ILE A 73 3.51 25.34 -5.73
CA ILE A 73 3.87 24.53 -4.56
C ILE A 73 3.33 23.10 -4.72
N THR A 74 2.10 22.94 -5.20
CA THR A 74 1.48 21.62 -5.43
C THR A 74 2.29 20.81 -6.43
N LEU A 75 2.75 21.43 -7.52
CA LEU A 75 3.62 20.78 -8.50
C LEU A 75 4.93 20.29 -7.87
N PHE A 76 5.60 21.12 -7.06
CA PHE A 76 6.83 20.74 -6.37
C PHE A 76 6.63 19.58 -5.38
N ILE A 77 5.53 19.60 -4.61
CA ILE A 77 5.18 18.49 -3.71
C ILE A 77 4.95 17.21 -4.51
N PHE A 78 4.26 17.28 -5.65
CA PHE A 78 3.98 16.12 -6.50
C PHE A 78 5.27 15.51 -7.10
N LEU A 79 6.16 16.36 -7.63
CA LEU A 79 7.47 15.93 -8.12
C LEU A 79 8.32 15.34 -6.98
N GLY A 80 8.29 15.97 -5.80
CA GLY A 80 8.96 15.48 -4.60
C GLY A 80 8.45 14.10 -4.18
N ALA A 81 7.14 13.87 -4.22
CA ALA A 81 6.52 12.60 -3.91
C ALA A 81 6.93 11.51 -4.92
N ILE A 82 7.01 11.82 -6.22
CA ILE A 82 7.52 10.88 -7.24
C ILE A 82 9.01 10.58 -7.02
N GLY A 83 9.83 11.60 -6.71
CA GLY A 83 11.25 11.40 -6.40
C GLY A 83 11.47 10.54 -5.16
N PHE A 84 10.66 10.77 -4.12
CA PHE A 84 10.62 9.92 -2.93
C PHE A 84 10.19 8.49 -3.29
N PHE A 85 9.17 8.34 -4.14
CA PHE A 85 8.69 7.05 -4.61
C PHE A 85 9.78 6.22 -5.29
N ILE A 86 10.51 6.80 -6.25
CA ILE A 86 11.61 6.12 -6.96
C ILE A 86 12.75 5.75 -6.00
N ARG A 87 13.04 6.58 -5.00
CA ARG A 87 14.08 6.28 -3.99
C ARG A 87 13.63 5.17 -3.04
N PHE A 88 12.36 5.17 -2.63
CA PHE A 88 11.83 4.21 -1.66
C PHE A 88 11.54 2.86 -2.29
N SER A 89 11.03 2.81 -3.53
CA SER A 89 10.88 1.56 -4.32
C SER A 89 12.20 0.79 -4.42
N ARG A 90 13.32 1.49 -4.65
CA ARG A 90 14.67 0.90 -4.64
C ARG A 90 15.14 0.40 -3.26
N ARG A 91 14.59 0.93 -2.16
CA ARG A 91 14.87 0.44 -0.80
C ARG A 91 14.01 -0.77 -0.46
N ILE A 92 12.72 -0.74 -0.78
CA ILE A 92 11.79 -1.87 -0.60
C ILE A 92 12.32 -3.11 -1.33
N ASN A 93 12.76 -2.97 -2.59
CA ASN A 93 13.32 -4.10 -3.36
C ASN A 93 14.54 -4.76 -2.64
N ARG A 94 15.41 -3.96 -2.00
CA ARG A 94 16.56 -4.47 -1.23
C ARG A 94 16.21 -4.96 0.19
N ALA A 95 15.14 -4.44 0.79
CA ALA A 95 14.74 -4.78 2.16
C ALA A 95 13.82 -6.01 2.22
N ILE A 96 13.04 -6.26 1.18
CA ILE A 96 12.12 -7.40 1.06
C ILE A 96 12.82 -8.62 0.45
N VAL A 97 13.79 -8.41 -0.43
CA VAL A 97 14.62 -9.48 -1.01
C VAL A 97 16.00 -9.41 -0.38
N GLY A 98 16.16 -10.00 0.80
CA GLY A 98 17.50 -10.40 1.25
C GLY A 98 18.07 -11.39 0.24
N GLN A 99 19.35 -11.22 -0.13
CA GLN A 99 20.08 -12.07 -1.09
C GLN A 99 19.72 -13.56 -0.88
N GLY A 100 19.08 -14.20 -1.87
CA GLY A 100 18.85 -15.65 -1.89
C GLY A 100 17.40 -16.17 -1.82
N ILE A 101 16.36 -15.37 -2.06
CA ILE A 101 14.99 -15.87 -2.28
C ILE A 101 14.71 -15.91 -3.79
N GLU A 102 15.33 -16.85 -4.49
CA GLU A 102 15.02 -17.10 -5.90
C GLU A 102 14.35 -18.46 -6.12
N ASP A 103 14.52 -19.42 -5.19
CA ASP A 103 13.74 -20.66 -5.18
C ASP A 103 13.52 -21.16 -3.76
N VAL A 104 12.26 -21.21 -3.33
CA VAL A 104 11.87 -21.78 -2.03
C VAL A 104 11.09 -23.04 -2.29
N ASP A 105 11.70 -24.18 -1.96
CA ASP A 105 11.03 -25.48 -2.05
C ASP A 105 9.92 -25.59 -0.98
N LEU A 106 8.68 -25.37 -1.41
CA LEU A 106 7.46 -25.44 -0.61
C LEU A 106 7.11 -26.88 -0.17
N ASN A 107 7.86 -27.90 -0.61
CA ASN A 107 7.56 -29.29 -0.24
C ASN A 107 7.90 -29.67 1.21
N ARG A 108 8.66 -28.86 1.96
CA ARG A 108 8.94 -29.19 3.37
C ARG A 108 7.70 -28.92 4.25
N PRO A 109 7.12 -29.95 4.91
CA PRO A 109 5.84 -29.81 5.62
C PRO A 109 5.91 -28.82 6.80
N ARG A 110 7.04 -28.73 7.50
CA ARG A 110 7.25 -27.76 8.59
C ARG A 110 7.22 -26.31 8.11
N VAL A 111 7.79 -26.03 6.94
CA VAL A 111 7.79 -24.69 6.33
C VAL A 111 6.37 -24.31 5.91
N LYS A 112 5.65 -25.24 5.28
CA LYS A 112 4.26 -25.03 4.84
C LYS A 112 3.32 -24.69 6.00
N THR A 113 3.42 -25.40 7.13
CA THR A 113 2.59 -25.13 8.32
C THR A 113 2.86 -23.75 8.91
N VAL A 114 4.14 -23.38 9.09
CA VAL A 114 4.51 -22.07 9.64
C VAL A 114 4.04 -20.94 8.72
N VAL A 115 4.34 -21.03 7.42
CA VAL A 115 3.92 -20.03 6.44
C VAL A 115 2.39 -19.91 6.39
N SER A 116 1.66 -21.03 6.48
CA SER A 116 0.20 -21.02 6.49
C SER A 116 -0.39 -20.36 7.74
N ILE A 117 0.13 -20.65 8.94
CA ILE A 117 -0.34 -20.03 10.19
C ILE A 117 -0.07 -18.53 10.19
N TYR A 118 1.13 -18.10 9.78
CA TYR A 118 1.46 -16.69 9.68
C TYR A 118 0.62 -15.99 8.60
N GLY A 119 0.49 -16.59 7.41
CA GLY A 119 -0.37 -16.06 6.35
C GLY A 119 -1.82 -15.89 6.80
N LEU A 120 -2.34 -16.84 7.59
CA LEU A 120 -3.68 -16.80 8.14
C LEU A 120 -3.84 -15.72 9.22
N ALA A 121 -2.90 -15.62 10.17
CA ALA A 121 -2.91 -14.57 11.20
C ALA A 121 -2.87 -13.17 10.56
N VAL A 122 -2.05 -13.03 9.53
CA VAL A 122 -1.87 -11.80 8.78
C VAL A 122 -3.11 -11.47 7.94
N GLY A 123 -3.74 -12.47 7.30
CA GLY A 123 -5.01 -12.30 6.59
C GLY A 123 -6.16 -11.89 7.52
N LEU A 124 -6.22 -12.46 8.74
CA LEU A 124 -7.19 -12.06 9.76
C LEU A 124 -7.00 -10.61 10.20
N ILE A 125 -5.76 -10.16 10.40
CA ILE A 125 -5.46 -8.75 10.73
C ILE A 125 -5.96 -7.83 9.61
N LEU A 126 -5.78 -8.22 8.35
CA LEU A 126 -6.24 -7.43 7.21
C LEU A 126 -7.78 -7.30 7.17
N ILE A 127 -8.49 -8.42 7.34
CA ILE A 127 -9.96 -8.45 7.39
C ILE A 127 -10.47 -7.60 8.56
N MET A 128 -9.89 -7.79 9.75
CA MET A 128 -10.23 -7.03 10.94
C MET A 128 -9.96 -5.53 10.76
N GLY A 129 -8.84 -5.16 10.12
CA GLY A 129 -8.51 -3.77 9.82
C GLY A 129 -9.51 -3.13 8.87
N MET A 130 -9.86 -3.82 7.78
CA MET A 130 -10.87 -3.34 6.81
C MET A 130 -12.24 -3.19 7.47
N TYR A 131 -12.65 -4.16 8.28
CA TYR A 131 -13.92 -4.13 9.01
C TYR A 131 -13.95 -3.01 10.06
N SER A 132 -12.83 -2.80 10.76
CA SER A 132 -12.68 -1.70 11.73
C SER A 132 -12.79 -0.34 11.05
N PHE A 133 -12.19 -0.17 9.85
CA PHE A 133 -12.36 1.05 9.08
C PHE A 133 -13.80 1.26 8.64
N TRP A 134 -14.50 0.21 8.19
CA TRP A 134 -15.92 0.30 7.83
C TRP A 134 -16.80 0.71 9.02
N LEU A 135 -16.54 0.17 10.22
CA LEU A 135 -17.22 0.58 11.45
C LEU A 135 -16.94 2.05 11.80
N LEU A 136 -15.69 2.48 11.72
CA LEU A 136 -15.28 3.87 11.94
C LEU A 136 -15.98 4.81 10.94
N TRP A 137 -16.04 4.39 9.67
CA TRP A 137 -16.76 5.12 8.63
C TRP A 137 -18.22 5.29 9.01
N LYS A 138 -18.91 4.19 9.31
CA LYS A 138 -20.34 4.18 9.60
C LYS A 138 -20.71 5.00 10.84
N HIS A 139 -19.93 4.88 11.93
CA HIS A 139 -20.32 5.44 13.22
C HIS A 139 -19.72 6.81 13.52
N VAL A 140 -18.57 7.13 12.95
CA VAL A 140 -17.82 8.36 13.32
C VAL A 140 -17.66 9.29 12.13
N LEU A 141 -17.28 8.78 10.96
CA LEU A 141 -16.88 9.63 9.83
C LEU A 141 -18.02 10.00 8.89
N ALA A 142 -19.07 9.17 8.76
CA ALA A 142 -20.13 9.38 7.78
C ALA A 142 -20.90 10.69 7.99
N VAL A 143 -21.23 11.03 9.24
CA VAL A 143 -21.94 12.28 9.57
C VAL A 143 -21.09 13.52 9.29
N PRO A 144 -19.86 13.66 9.80
CA PRO A 144 -19.05 14.83 9.50
C PRO A 144 -18.61 14.88 8.02
N ALA A 145 -18.42 13.74 7.36
CA ALA A 145 -18.09 13.69 5.94
C ALA A 145 -19.23 14.17 5.02
N SER A 146 -20.50 14.04 5.43
CA SER A 146 -21.61 14.59 4.65
C SER A 146 -21.73 16.11 4.73
N THR A 147 -21.12 16.73 5.75
CA THR A 147 -21.19 18.17 5.99
C THR A 147 -20.11 18.98 5.26
N SER A 148 -18.99 18.35 4.88
CA SER A 148 -17.86 19.06 4.28
C SER A 148 -17.06 18.16 3.33
N LEU A 149 -16.83 18.67 2.11
CA LEU A 149 -16.03 17.98 1.09
C LEU A 149 -14.60 17.71 1.55
N SER A 150 -14.01 18.64 2.30
CA SER A 150 -12.66 18.48 2.87
C SER A 150 -12.62 17.37 3.91
N VAL A 151 -13.65 17.26 4.76
CA VAL A 151 -13.74 16.19 5.77
C VAL A 151 -13.95 14.83 5.10
N PHE A 152 -14.75 14.78 4.03
CA PHE A 152 -14.91 13.59 3.20
C PHE A 152 -13.57 13.15 2.59
N GLY A 153 -12.85 14.08 1.95
CA GLY A 153 -11.56 13.79 1.33
C GLY A 153 -10.51 13.31 2.33
N PHE A 154 -10.47 13.92 3.51
CA PHE A 154 -9.58 13.50 4.60
C PHE A 154 -9.95 12.10 5.11
N SER A 155 -11.24 11.82 5.28
CA SER A 155 -11.72 10.53 5.81
C SER A 155 -11.42 9.37 4.87
N LEU A 156 -11.60 9.56 3.56
CA LEU A 156 -11.22 8.57 2.55
C LEU A 156 -9.72 8.35 2.49
N GLY A 157 -8.94 9.44 2.49
CA GLY A 157 -7.48 9.37 2.51
C GLY A 157 -6.97 8.62 3.75
N LEU A 158 -7.53 8.89 4.93
CA LEU A 158 -7.16 8.21 6.16
C LEU A 158 -7.42 6.69 6.08
N GLY A 159 -8.56 6.28 5.54
CA GLY A 159 -8.89 4.87 5.36
C GLY A 159 -7.94 4.15 4.41
N ALA A 160 -7.75 4.73 3.22
CA ALA A 160 -6.86 4.16 2.22
C ALA A 160 -5.41 4.10 2.72
N PHE A 161 -4.96 5.12 3.46
CA PHE A 161 -3.65 5.16 4.10
C PHE A 161 -3.48 4.01 5.11
N VAL A 162 -4.42 3.87 6.06
CA VAL A 162 -4.35 2.83 7.11
C VAL A 162 -4.38 1.43 6.51
N VAL A 163 -5.26 1.18 5.53
CA VAL A 163 -5.33 -0.13 4.86
C VAL A 163 -4.04 -0.42 4.09
N ALA A 164 -3.54 0.54 3.31
CA ALA A 164 -2.30 0.38 2.57
C ALA A 164 -1.11 0.10 3.50
N PHE A 165 -1.03 0.83 4.62
CA PHE A 165 0.00 0.65 5.64
C PHE A 165 -0.08 -0.74 6.30
N LEU A 166 -1.28 -1.24 6.61
CA LEU A 166 -1.46 -2.60 7.12
C LEU A 166 -0.96 -3.64 6.11
N ILE A 167 -1.31 -3.51 4.82
CA ILE A 167 -0.84 -4.43 3.79
C ILE A 167 0.70 -4.39 3.66
N GLN A 168 1.33 -3.23 3.81
CA GLN A 168 2.79 -3.16 3.80
C GLN A 168 3.42 -3.90 4.99
N ILE A 169 2.86 -3.76 6.19
CA ILE A 169 3.32 -4.51 7.36
C ILE A 169 3.22 -6.01 7.08
N VAL A 170 2.10 -6.45 6.51
CA VAL A 170 1.85 -7.83 6.08
C VAL A 170 2.93 -8.31 5.11
N VAL A 171 3.12 -7.59 4.00
CA VAL A 171 4.08 -7.95 2.94
C VAL A 171 5.51 -7.95 3.49
N PHE A 172 5.84 -7.00 4.36
CA PHE A 172 7.16 -6.93 5.00
C PHE A 172 7.40 -8.09 5.98
N ALA A 173 6.41 -8.44 6.80
CA ALA A 173 6.49 -9.56 7.73
C ALA A 173 6.62 -10.90 6.99
N LEU A 174 5.85 -11.10 5.93
CA LEU A 174 5.94 -12.30 5.07
C LEU A 174 7.29 -12.37 4.35
N GLY A 175 7.76 -11.26 3.76
CA GLY A 175 9.06 -11.20 3.09
C GLY A 175 10.22 -11.56 4.02
N ARG A 176 10.24 -11.00 5.23
CA ARG A 176 11.25 -11.35 6.25
C ARG A 176 11.17 -12.79 6.73
N THR A 177 9.95 -13.30 6.90
CA THR A 177 9.74 -14.67 7.39
C THR A 177 10.16 -15.69 6.34
N ALA A 178 9.79 -15.47 5.07
CA ALA A 178 10.28 -16.26 3.95
C ALA A 178 11.81 -16.26 3.90
N THR A 179 12.46 -15.09 4.03
CA THR A 179 13.93 -14.99 4.08
C THR A 179 14.54 -15.83 5.21
N ARG A 180 13.97 -15.74 6.43
CA ARG A 180 14.50 -16.46 7.60
C ARG A 180 14.34 -17.97 7.47
N ILE A 181 13.18 -18.43 7.00
CA ILE A 181 12.90 -19.86 6.87
C ILE A 181 13.77 -20.48 5.77
N VAL A 182 13.90 -19.81 4.62
CA VAL A 182 14.80 -20.25 3.55
C VAL A 182 16.23 -20.36 4.04
N LYS A 183 16.70 -19.35 4.78
CA LYS A 183 18.06 -19.36 5.34
C LYS A 183 18.25 -20.50 6.34
N ALA A 184 17.32 -20.70 7.27
CA ALA A 184 17.38 -21.77 8.27
C ALA A 184 17.36 -23.17 7.63
N VAL A 185 16.58 -23.35 6.56
CA VAL A 185 16.50 -24.60 5.79
C VAL A 185 17.79 -24.90 5.02
N LEU A 186 18.45 -23.86 4.49
CA LEU A 186 19.71 -23.98 3.74
C LEU A 186 20.94 -24.12 4.64
N THR A 187 20.96 -23.53 5.83
CA THR A 187 22.09 -23.67 6.77
C THR A 187 22.02 -24.94 7.61
N GLY A 188 20.88 -25.64 7.65
CA GLY A 188 20.74 -26.89 8.41
C GLY A 188 20.86 -26.70 9.92
N GLU A 189 20.74 -25.46 10.40
CA GLU A 189 20.73 -25.15 11.83
C GLU A 189 19.31 -25.36 12.36
N GLU A 190 19.13 -26.46 13.11
CA GLU A 190 17.93 -26.71 13.93
C GLU A 190 17.72 -25.65 15.01
#